data_AF-A0A8T5M758-F1
#
_entry.id   AF-A0A8T5M758-F1
#
_cell.length_a   1.000
_cell.length_b   1.000
_cell.length_c   1.000
_cell.angle_alpha   90.00
_cell.angle_beta   90.00
_cell.angle_gamma   90.00
#
_symmetry.space_group_name_H-M   'P 1'
#
loop_
_entity.id
_entity.type
_entity.pdbx_description
1 polymer ?
#
loop_
_entity_poly.entity_id
_entity_poly.type
_entity_poly.pdbx_seq_one_letter_code
_entity_poly.pdbx_strand_id
1 'polypeptide(L)'
;MAGRTSDGKRLSDIVSTLSKLPGVSIEEGTRHPYLAKFSGTPAAGLPGNCAIATSTSYERHIVPWVKKVTGYEKKTIESAFKKGYWDN
;
A
#
# COMPACT_ATOMS: atom_id res chain seq x y z
N MET A 1 13.58 -9.75 -8.02
CA MET A 1 13.32 -8.46 -8.70
C MET A 1 13.24 -7.36 -7.64
N ALA A 2 14.16 -6.39 -7.66
CA ALA A 2 14.31 -5.38 -6.61
C ALA A 2 14.03 -3.98 -7.17
N GLY A 3 12.75 -3.66 -7.42
CA GLY A 3 12.34 -2.29 -7.76
C GLY A 3 12.14 -1.44 -6.52
N ARG A 4 12.41 -0.14 -6.61
CA ARG A 4 12.00 0.86 -5.63
C ARG A 4 10.91 1.75 -6.24
N THR A 5 10.04 2.31 -5.42
CA THR A 5 9.17 3.42 -5.80
C THR A 5 9.98 4.62 -6.26
N SER A 6 9.34 5.58 -6.91
CA SER A 6 9.97 6.82 -7.34
C SER A 6 10.65 7.58 -6.19
N ASP A 7 10.14 7.41 -4.96
CA ASP A 7 10.66 8.06 -3.74
C ASP A 7 11.56 7.14 -2.91
N GLY A 8 12.01 6.01 -3.48
CA GLY A 8 13.10 5.20 -2.94
C GLY A 8 12.70 4.09 -1.95
N LYS A 9 11.41 3.81 -1.74
CA LYS A 9 10.94 2.68 -0.91
C LYS A 9 10.97 1.38 -1.71
N ARG A 10 11.41 0.27 -1.10
CA ARG A 10 11.44 -1.03 -1.78
C ARG A 10 10.02 -1.53 -2.02
N LEU A 11 9.72 -1.98 -3.25
CA LEU A 11 8.41 -2.53 -3.58
C LEU A 11 8.09 -3.77 -2.73
N SER A 12 9.09 -4.60 -2.44
CA SER A 12 8.94 -5.78 -1.57
C SER A 12 8.48 -5.42 -0.16
N ASP A 13 9.03 -4.36 0.43
CA ASP A 13 8.65 -3.93 1.78
C ASP A 13 7.23 -3.36 1.78
N ILE A 14 6.87 -2.65 0.71
CA ILE A 14 5.52 -2.11 0.54
C ILE A 14 4.50 -3.23 0.42
N VAL A 15 4.74 -4.18 -0.48
CA VAL A 15 3.86 -5.34 -0.71
C VAL A 15 3.74 -6.19 0.54
N SER A 16 4.86 -6.49 1.22
CA SER A 16 4.86 -7.25 2.46
C SER A 16 4.05 -6.55 3.56
N THR A 17 4.25 -5.24 3.75
CA THR A 17 3.50 -4.48 4.75
C THR A 17 2.02 -4.41 4.40
N LEU A 18 1.66 -4.15 3.15
CA LEU A 18 0.27 -4.10 2.71
C LEU A 18 -0.44 -5.45 2.83
N SER A 19 0.25 -6.56 2.52
CA SER A 19 -0.32 -7.91 2.65
C SER A 19 -0.66 -8.28 4.10
N LYS A 20 -0.03 -7.64 5.09
CA LYS A 20 -0.33 -7.81 6.52
C LYS A 20 -1.50 -6.96 6.99
N LEU A 21 -2.02 -6.06 6.14
CA LEU A 21 -3.14 -5.21 6.50
C LEU A 21 -4.45 -6.01 6.34
N PRO A 22 -5.31 -6.07 7.38
CA PRO A 22 -6.55 -6.83 7.30
C PRO A 22 -7.46 -6.29 6.19
N GLY A 23 -7.92 -7.18 5.31
CA GLY A 23 -8.77 -6.82 4.18
C GLY A 23 -8.01 -6.30 2.96
N VAL A 24 -6.67 -6.29 2.96
CA VAL A 24 -5.87 -6.02 1.75
C VAL A 24 -5.43 -7.33 1.11
N SER A 25 -5.58 -7.43 -0.20
CA SER A 25 -5.05 -8.52 -1.02
C SER A 25 -4.13 -7.95 -2.08
N ILE A 26 -2.98 -8.59 -2.29
CA ILE A 26 -2.03 -8.21 -3.33
C ILE A 26 -2.12 -9.23 -4.45
N GLU A 27 -2.36 -8.75 -5.67
CA GLU A 27 -2.29 -9.55 -6.89
C GLU A 27 -1.07 -9.14 -7.71
N GLU A 28 -0.43 -10.12 -8.32
CA GLU A 28 0.67 -9.89 -9.26
C GLU A 28 0.11 -9.76 -10.68
N GLY A 29 0.62 -8.79 -11.44
CA GLY A 29 0.15 -8.47 -12.78
C GLY A 29 1.28 -8.35 -13.81
N THR A 30 0.91 -8.40 -15.09
CA THR A 30 1.85 -8.29 -16.22
C THR A 30 2.19 -6.84 -16.59
N ARG A 31 1.26 -5.88 -16.41
CA ARG A 31 1.46 -4.45 -16.76
C ARG A 31 1.93 -3.59 -15.60
N HIS A 32 1.48 -3.91 -14.39
CA HIS A 32 2.00 -3.40 -13.13
C HIS A 32 2.40 -4.60 -12.27
N PRO A 33 3.58 -4.59 -11.64
CA PRO A 33 4.08 -5.77 -10.96
C PRO A 33 3.19 -6.19 -9.79
N TYR A 34 2.56 -5.25 -9.09
CA TYR A 34 1.58 -5.57 -8.05
C TYR A 34 0.37 -4.65 -8.08
N LEU A 35 -0.78 -5.17 -7.68
CA LEU A 35 -2.04 -4.47 -7.50
C LEU A 35 -2.59 -4.75 -6.10
N ALA A 36 -2.73 -3.73 -5.28
CA ALA A 36 -3.39 -3.84 -3.98
C ALA A 36 -4.89 -3.60 -4.12
N LYS A 37 -5.67 -4.58 -3.68
CA LYS A 37 -7.13 -4.54 -3.58
C LYS A 37 -7.53 -4.51 -2.10
N PHE A 38 -8.59 -3.79 -1.78
CA PHE A 38 -9.18 -3.81 -0.46
C PHE A 38 -10.57 -4.44 -0.54
N SER A 39 -10.80 -5.50 0.24
CA SER A 39 -12.05 -6.26 0.29
C SER A 39 -12.98 -5.84 1.43
N GLY A 40 -12.50 -4.98 2.35
CA GLY A 40 -13.31 -4.46 3.45
C GLY A 40 -14.17 -3.25 3.07
N THR A 41 -14.96 -2.78 4.04
CA THR A 41 -15.67 -1.50 3.92
C THR A 41 -14.66 -0.36 4.08
N PRO A 42 -14.44 0.46 3.04
CA PRO A 42 -13.48 1.56 3.12
C PRO A 42 -13.90 2.62 4.13
N ALA A 43 -12.93 3.19 4.83
CA ALA A 43 -13.16 4.31 5.74
C ALA A 43 -13.64 5.58 5.02
N ALA A 44 -13.25 5.78 3.75
CA ALA A 44 -13.70 6.93 2.96
C ALA A 44 -13.87 6.59 1.46
N GLY A 45 -15.11 6.64 0.98
CA GLY A 45 -15.47 6.55 -0.44
C GLY A 45 -15.18 5.20 -1.08
N LEU A 46 -15.04 5.16 -2.42
CA LEU A 46 -14.55 3.99 -3.15
C LEU A 46 -13.01 4.08 -3.24
N PRO A 47 -12.26 3.24 -2.51
CA PRO A 47 -10.81 3.38 -2.42
C PRO A 47 -10.10 3.05 -3.73
N GLY A 48 -10.77 2.31 -4.63
CA GLY A 48 -10.18 1.78 -5.85
C GLY A 48 -9.05 0.79 -5.58
N ASN A 49 -8.49 0.24 -6.64
CA ASN A 49 -7.28 -0.59 -6.56
C ASN A 49 -6.03 0.30 -6.63
N CYS A 50 -4.97 -0.04 -5.90
CA CYS A 50 -3.71 0.69 -5.93
C CYS A 50 -2.67 -0.09 -6.74
N ALA A 51 -2.26 0.44 -7.89
CA ALA A 51 -1.17 -0.13 -8.67
C ALA A 51 0.19 0.23 -8.05
N ILE A 52 1.00 -0.79 -7.75
CA ILE A 52 2.30 -0.67 -7.12
C ILE A 52 3.35 -1.05 -8.18
N ALA A 53 4.03 -0.03 -8.70
CA ALA A 53 5.10 -0.15 -9.68
C ALA A 53 6.28 0.75 -9.30
N THR A 54 7.39 0.67 -10.03
CA THR A 54 8.55 1.55 -9.83
C THR A 54 8.23 3.03 -10.07
N SER A 55 7.23 3.31 -10.91
CA SER A 55 6.69 4.66 -11.15
C SER A 55 5.70 5.13 -10.08
N THR A 56 5.27 4.25 -9.17
CA THR A 56 4.33 4.61 -8.10
C THR A 56 5.10 5.36 -7.01
N SER A 57 4.54 6.48 -6.55
CA SER A 57 5.06 7.20 -5.39
C SER A 57 4.40 6.70 -4.10
N TYR A 58 5.21 6.37 -3.10
CA TYR A 58 4.76 5.93 -1.79
C TYR A 58 3.92 7.02 -1.11
N GLU A 59 4.43 8.25 -1.04
CA GLU A 59 3.73 9.33 -0.34
C GLU A 59 2.51 9.84 -1.11
N ARG A 60 2.54 9.83 -2.45
CA ARG A 60 1.46 10.40 -3.27
C ARG A 60 0.39 9.39 -3.66
N HIS A 61 0.69 8.09 -3.66
CA HIS A 61 -0.26 7.04 -4.06
C HIS A 61 -0.57 6.06 -2.91
N ILE A 62 0.45 5.45 -2.31
CA ILE A 62 0.26 4.39 -1.30
C ILE A 62 -0.37 4.96 -0.01
N VAL A 63 0.24 5.97 0.58
CA VAL A 63 -0.22 6.59 1.83
C VAL A 63 -1.68 7.08 1.73
N PRO A 64 -2.07 7.89 0.72
CA PRO A 64 -3.46 8.34 0.62
C PRO A 64 -4.42 7.19 0.29
N TRP A 65 -4.00 6.16 -0.44
CA TRP A 65 -4.83 4.98 -0.65
C TRP A 65 -5.09 4.23 0.66
N VAL A 66 -4.04 3.94 1.44
CA VAL A 66 -4.17 3.30 2.75
C VAL A 66 -5.08 4.12 3.66
N LYS A 67 -4.89 5.43 3.71
CA LYS A 67 -5.76 6.34 4.48
C LYS A 67 -7.23 6.24 4.06
N LYS A 68 -7.53 6.07 2.77
CA LYS A 68 -8.92 5.91 2.28
C LYS A 68 -9.51 4.55 2.64
N VAL A 69 -8.72 3.46 2.56
CA VAL A 69 -9.22 2.12 2.89
C VAL A 69 -9.39 1.91 4.39
N THR A 70 -8.44 2.34 5.22
CA THR A 70 -8.44 2.05 6.66
C THR A 70 -8.81 3.23 7.54
N GLY A 71 -8.71 4.46 7.06
CA GLY A 71 -8.87 5.66 7.89
C GLY A 71 -7.65 6.00 8.74
N TYR A 72 -6.56 5.24 8.65
CA TYR A 72 -5.36 5.49 9.45
C TYR A 72 -4.72 6.85 9.15
N GLU A 73 -4.19 7.47 10.19
CA GLU A 73 -3.41 8.69 10.05
C GLU A 73 -2.08 8.42 9.33
N LYS A 74 -1.56 9.45 8.64
CA LYS A 74 -0.28 9.37 7.92
C LYS A 74 0.84 8.86 8.82
N LYS A 75 0.90 9.33 10.08
CA LYS A 75 1.91 8.89 11.06
C LYS A 75 1.85 7.39 11.34
N THR A 76 0.65 6.83 11.51
CA THR A 76 0.43 5.39 11.76
C THR A 76 0.87 4.58 10.54
N ILE A 77 0.49 5.02 9.34
CA ILE A 77 0.87 4.40 8.08
C ILE A 77 2.41 4.39 7.95
N GLU A 78 3.06 5.54 8.09
CA GLU A 78 4.52 5.64 8.01
C GLU A 78 5.25 4.80 9.05
N SER A 79 4.72 4.76 10.27
CA SER A 79 5.24 3.90 11.33
C SER A 79 5.13 2.43 10.95
N ALA A 80 4.00 1.99 10.40
CA ALA A 80 3.80 0.62 9.96
C ALA A 80 4.75 0.22 8.83
N PHE A 81 4.94 1.07 7.82
CA PHE A 81 5.91 0.83 6.74
C PHE A 81 7.38 0.95 7.19
N LYS A 82 7.67 1.63 8.30
CA LYS A 82 9.01 1.69 8.89
C LYS A 82 9.30 0.44 9.72
N LYS A 83 8.30 -0.06 10.45
CA LYS A 83 8.38 -1.24 11.32
C LYS A 83 8.19 -2.57 10.57
N GLY A 84 7.50 -2.56 9.43
CA GLY A 84 7.13 -3.74 8.66
C GLY A 84 5.92 -4.52 9.21
N TYR A 85 5.15 -3.92 10.11
CA TYR A 85 3.91 -4.48 10.68
C TYR A 85 2.93 -3.36 11.06
N TRP A 86 1.63 -3.68 11.14
CA TRP A 86 0.59 -2.77 11.58
C TRP A 86 0.41 -2.88 13.09
N ASP A 87 0.63 -1.78 13.79
CA ASP A 87 0.35 -1.62 15.22
C ASP A 87 -1.12 -1.19 15.32
N ASN A 88 -1.97 -2.05 15.87
CA ASN A 88 -3.42 -1.84 15.96
C ASN A 88 -3.80 -1.18 17.28
#